data_AF-W4E1T9-F1
#
_entry.id   AF-W4E1T9-F1
#
_cell.length_a   1.000
_cell.length_b   1.000
_cell.length_c   1.000
_cell.angle_alpha   90.00
_cell.angle_beta   90.00
_cell.angle_gamma   90.00
#
_symmetry.space_group_name_H-M   'P 1'
#
loop_
_entity.id
_entity.type
_entity.pdbx_description
1 polymer ?
#
loop_
_entity_poly.entity_id
_entity_poly.type
_entity_poly.pdbx_seq_one_letter_code
_entity_poly.pdbx_strand_id
1 'polypeptide(L)'
;MRNQSMNIQVSFTCQNCEHNIVAELGAEPLSVVCCSNCNKTFTVMRPAIAEEILIDWENEALFHKMRAEKTQDSNSSLLSLVINVIELLTWRDKGNGQVEAIKEMRKWLIEHEEAPPVAELIQMDVNRRGAKRKWNE
;
A
#
# COMPACT_ATOMS: atom_id res chain seq x y z
N MET A 1 2.22 -29.43 9.93
CA MET A 1 3.48 -30.07 9.46
C MET A 1 4.65 -29.44 10.23
N ARG A 2 5.75 -30.18 10.41
CA ARG A 2 6.77 -29.95 11.45
C ARG A 2 7.40 -28.55 11.37
N ASN A 3 7.36 -27.81 12.47
CA ASN A 3 8.21 -26.65 12.76
C ASN A 3 9.67 -27.12 12.77
N GLN A 4 10.32 -27.22 11.61
CA GLN A 4 11.77 -27.26 11.57
C GLN A 4 12.21 -25.81 11.68
N SER A 5 12.65 -25.41 12.88
CA SER A 5 13.45 -24.22 13.07
C SER A 5 14.73 -24.37 12.23
N MET A 6 14.66 -23.96 10.97
CA MET A 6 15.80 -23.99 10.08
C MET A 6 16.77 -22.91 10.54
N ASN A 7 17.79 -23.30 11.28
CA ASN A 7 18.91 -22.43 11.58
C ASN A 7 19.54 -22.02 10.25
N ILE A 8 19.57 -20.71 9.97
CA ILE A 8 20.20 -20.17 8.77
C ILE A 8 21.61 -19.77 9.16
N GLN A 9 22.60 -20.28 8.43
CA GLN A 9 23.97 -19.84 8.60
C GLN A 9 24.26 -18.68 7.65
N VAL A 10 24.76 -17.57 8.17
CA VAL A 10 25.24 -16.43 7.39
C VAL A 10 26.72 -16.21 7.65
N SER A 11 27.47 -15.87 6.60
CA SER A 11 28.89 -15.54 6.69
C SER A 11 29.15 -14.16 6.14
N PHE A 12 29.88 -13.33 6.88
CA PHE A 12 30.28 -12.00 6.44
C PHE A 12 31.62 -11.60 7.06
N THR A 13 32.33 -10.69 6.41
CA THR A 13 33.61 -10.18 6.90
C THR A 13 33.43 -9.05 7.91
N CYS A 14 34.18 -9.12 9.01
CA CYS A 14 34.23 -8.05 10.00
C CYS A 14 34.78 -6.77 9.38
N GLN A 15 34.00 -5.69 9.38
CA GLN A 15 34.43 -4.40 8.84
C GLN A 15 35.61 -3.74 9.58
N ASN A 16 36.03 -4.29 10.73
CA ASN A 16 37.12 -3.70 11.54
C ASN A 16 38.42 -4.49 11.54
N CYS A 17 38.37 -5.82 11.39
CA CYS A 17 39.57 -6.65 11.44
C CYS A 17 39.61 -7.68 10.31
N GLU A 18 38.69 -7.58 9.35
CA GLU A 18 38.57 -8.41 8.13
C GLU A 18 38.38 -9.91 8.39
N HIS A 19 38.29 -10.31 9.66
CA HIS A 19 38.04 -11.70 10.05
C HIS A 19 36.64 -12.15 9.59
N ASN A 20 36.55 -13.36 9.04
CA ASN A 20 35.28 -13.94 8.62
C ASN A 20 34.46 -14.33 9.85
N ILE A 21 33.22 -13.86 9.93
CA ILE A 21 32.26 -14.15 10.98
C ILE A 21 31.22 -15.10 10.40
N VAL A 22 31.03 -16.24 11.05
CA VAL A 22 29.96 -17.20 10.74
C VAL A 22 28.96 -17.15 11.89
N ALA A 23 27.71 -16.82 11.57
CA ALA A 23 26.64 -16.72 12.56
C ALA A 23 25.50 -17.67 12.20
N GLU A 24 25.01 -18.40 13.22
CA GLU A 24 23.79 -19.19 13.12
C GLU A 24 22.62 -18.34 13.62
N LEU A 25 21.68 -18.08 12.73
CA LEU A 25 20.47 -17.33 13.01
C LEU A 25 19.33 -18.32 13.28
N GLY A 26 18.80 -18.26 14.50
CA GLY A 26 17.59 -18.99 14.90
C GLY A 26 16.32 -18.34 14.34
N ALA A 27 15.17 -18.59 14.97
CA ALA A 27 13.87 -18.09 14.50
C ALA A 27 13.67 -16.56 14.66
N GLU A 28 14.50 -15.89 15.45
CA GLU A 28 14.39 -14.45 15.67
C GLU A 28 14.81 -13.65 14.41
N PRO A 29 14.07 -12.57 14.06
CA PRO A 29 14.34 -11.76 12.86
C PRO A 29 15.63 -10.95 12.98
N LEU A 30 16.08 -10.68 14.20
CA LEU A 30 17.30 -9.94 14.51
C LEU A 30 18.15 -10.76 15.47
N SER A 31 19.44 -10.85 15.19
CA SER A 31 20.41 -11.48 16.08
C SER A 31 21.63 -10.58 16.26
N VAL A 32 22.20 -10.62 17.46
CA VAL A 32 23.41 -9.87 17.80
C VAL A 32 24.60 -10.82 17.73
N VAL A 33 25.56 -10.48 16.88
CA VAL A 33 26.75 -11.30 16.62
C VAL A 33 28.00 -10.52 17.01
N CYS A 34 28.88 -11.14 17.79
CA CYS A 34 30.16 -10.56 18.17
C CYS A 34 31.29 -11.19 17.36
N CYS A 35 32.20 -10.36 16.85
CA CYS A 35 33.41 -10.83 16.19
C CYS A 35 34.37 -11.46 17.21
N SER A 36 34.79 -12.70 16.98
CA SER A 36 35.73 -13.43 17.83
C SER A 36 37.13 -12.81 17.91
N ASN A 37 37.52 -11.99 16.92
CA ASN A 37 38.87 -11.45 16.81
C ASN A 37 39.01 -10.02 17.40
N CYS A 38 38.01 -9.16 17.23
CA CYS A 38 38.07 -7.77 17.73
C CYS A 38 36.93 -7.39 18.70
N ASN A 39 36.08 -8.34 19.09
CA ASN A 39 34.93 -8.14 19.98
C ASN A 39 33.92 -7.06 19.55
N LYS A 40 33.99 -6.56 18.32
CA LYS A 40 32.94 -5.68 17.79
C LYS A 40 31.64 -6.44 17.62
N THR A 41 30.56 -5.77 17.94
CA THR A 41 29.19 -6.29 17.90
C THR A 41 28.49 -5.80 16.64
N PHE A 42 27.73 -6.69 16.01
CA PHE A 42 26.94 -6.43 14.81
C PHE A 42 25.51 -6.91 15.04
N THR A 43 24.54 -6.14 14.57
CA THR A 43 23.14 -6.58 14.48
C THR A 43 22.90 -7.13 13.08
N VAL A 44 22.53 -8.39 12.98
CA VAL A 44 22.32 -9.10 11.73
C VAL A 44 20.85 -9.46 11.60
N MET A 45 20.25 -9.14 10.46
CA MET A 45 18.88 -9.55 10.15
C MET A 45 18.88 -10.96 9.57
N ARG A 46 17.90 -11.77 9.98
CA ARG A 46 17.64 -13.06 9.36
C ARG A 46 17.23 -12.82 7.89
N PRO A 47 17.93 -13.42 6.92
CA PRO A 47 17.53 -13.34 5.52
C PRO A 47 16.15 -13.98 5.34
N ALA A 48 15.29 -13.33 4.57
CA ALA A 48 13.99 -13.89 4.19
C ALA A 48 14.21 -15.19 3.39
N ILE A 49 13.51 -16.26 3.76
CA ILE A 49 13.54 -17.53 3.01
C ILE A 49 12.61 -17.38 1.80
N ALA A 50 12.90 -18.09 0.70
CA ALA A 50 12.11 -18.05 -0.54
C ALA A 50 10.58 -18.22 -0.35
N GLU A 51 10.15 -18.98 0.66
CA GLU A 51 8.72 -19.18 0.97
C GLU A 51 8.07 -17.92 1.58
N GLU A 52 8.77 -17.17 2.42
CA GLU A 52 8.31 -15.89 2.95
C GLU A 52 8.23 -14.83 1.84
N ILE A 53 9.22 -14.82 0.96
CA ILE A 53 9.23 -13.95 -0.25
C ILE A 53 8.03 -14.29 -1.14
N LEU A 54 7.74 -15.58 -1.38
CA LEU A 54 6.60 -16.03 -2.18
C LEU A 54 5.26 -15.53 -1.60
N ILE A 55 5.07 -15.64 -0.27
CA ILE A 55 3.87 -15.17 0.41
C ILE A 55 3.69 -13.65 0.25
N ASP A 56 4.77 -12.88 0.38
CA ASP A 56 4.72 -11.43 0.20
C ASP A 56 4.35 -11.05 -1.26
N TRP A 57 4.89 -11.76 -2.25
CA TRP A 57 4.53 -11.55 -3.66
C TRP A 57 3.09 -11.95 -3.98
N GLU A 58 2.58 -13.04 -3.38
CA GLU A 58 1.18 -13.45 -3.54
C GLU A 58 0.21 -12.42 -2.96
N ASN A 59 0.53 -11.86 -1.79
CA ASN A 59 -0.26 -10.81 -1.16
C ASN A 59 -0.27 -9.51 -2.00
N GLU A 60 0.89 -9.09 -2.50
CA GLU A 60 0.99 -7.90 -3.36
C GLU A 60 0.25 -8.09 -4.69
N ALA A 61 0.37 -9.29 -5.30
CA ALA A 61 -0.36 -9.62 -6.51
C ALA A 61 -1.89 -9.60 -6.29
N LEU A 62 -2.37 -10.11 -5.16
CA LEU A 62 -3.78 -10.04 -4.78
C LEU A 62 -4.24 -8.59 -4.60
N PHE A 63 -3.44 -7.75 -3.95
CA PHE A 63 -3.74 -6.33 -3.78
C PHE A 63 -3.84 -5.60 -5.13
N HIS A 64 -2.89 -5.84 -6.04
CA HIS A 64 -2.93 -5.28 -7.39
C HIS A 64 -4.14 -5.75 -8.18
N LYS A 65 -4.52 -7.04 -8.06
CA LYS A 65 -5.73 -7.58 -8.68
C LYS A 65 -6.99 -6.88 -8.17
N MET A 66 -7.17 -6.79 -6.85
CA MET A 66 -8.33 -6.11 -6.24
C MET A 66 -8.40 -4.65 -6.67
N ARG A 67 -7.27 -3.96 -6.75
CA ARG A 67 -7.20 -2.57 -7.23
C ARG A 67 -7.58 -2.45 -8.70
N ALA A 68 -7.10 -3.36 -9.55
CA ALA A 68 -7.43 -3.38 -10.96
C ALA A 68 -8.92 -3.66 -11.20
N GLU A 69 -9.49 -4.63 -10.48
CA GLU A 69 -10.93 -4.95 -10.50
C GLU A 69 -11.77 -3.76 -10.07
N LYS A 70 -11.45 -3.12 -8.93
CA LYS A 70 -12.14 -1.90 -8.47
C LYS A 70 -12.07 -0.77 -9.50
N THR A 71 -10.92 -0.60 -10.17
CA THR A 71 -10.74 0.40 -11.23
C THR A 71 -11.59 0.08 -12.45
N GLN A 72 -11.64 -1.20 -12.86
CA GLN A 72 -12.44 -1.65 -14.00
C GLN A 72 -13.95 -1.48 -13.72
N ASP A 73 -14.41 -1.85 -12.54
CA ASP A 73 -15.80 -1.68 -12.11
C ASP A 73 -16.19 -0.20 -12.10
N SER A 74 -15.35 0.67 -11.52
CA SER A 74 -15.53 2.13 -11.53
C SER A 74 -15.62 2.68 -12.96
N ASN A 75 -14.76 2.22 -13.87
CA ASN A 75 -14.77 2.67 -15.27
C ASN A 75 -16.04 2.22 -16.00
N SER A 76 -16.49 0.99 -15.77
CA SER A 76 -17.73 0.46 -16.36
C SER A 76 -18.97 1.21 -15.85
N SER A 77 -18.99 1.54 -14.57
CA SER A 77 -20.03 2.33 -13.92
C SER A 77 -20.08 3.76 -14.49
N LEU A 78 -18.92 4.42 -14.63
CA LEU A 78 -18.82 5.76 -15.21
C LEU A 78 -19.27 5.78 -16.69
N LEU A 79 -18.85 4.80 -17.50
CA LEU A 79 -19.30 4.69 -18.89
C LEU A 79 -20.82 4.53 -19.00
N SER A 80 -21.41 3.73 -18.12
CA SER A 80 -22.86 3.55 -18.05
C SER A 80 -23.58 4.86 -17.68
N LEU A 81 -23.02 5.64 -16.75
CA LEU A 81 -23.53 6.98 -16.44
C LEU A 81 -23.47 7.90 -17.67
N VAL A 82 -22.34 7.95 -18.37
CA VAL A 82 -22.15 8.82 -19.54
C VAL A 82 -23.18 8.50 -20.62
N ILE A 83 -23.42 7.22 -20.90
CA ILE A 83 -24.46 6.80 -21.86
C ILE A 83 -25.83 7.30 -21.41
N ASN A 84 -26.23 7.01 -20.16
CA ASN A 84 -27.53 7.44 -19.62
C ASN A 84 -27.73 8.96 -19.71
N VAL A 85 -26.69 9.75 -19.41
CA VAL A 85 -26.73 11.21 -19.52
C VAL A 85 -26.91 11.65 -20.97
N ILE A 86 -26.18 11.06 -21.91
CA ILE A 86 -26.32 11.36 -23.34
C ILE A 86 -27.75 11.06 -23.79
N GLU A 87 -28.33 9.92 -23.41
CA GLU A 87 -29.71 9.57 -23.76
C GLU A 87 -30.71 10.60 -23.21
N LEU A 88 -30.60 10.95 -21.92
CA LEU A 88 -31.48 11.93 -21.26
C LEU A 88 -31.38 13.33 -21.89
N LEU A 89 -30.21 13.72 -22.38
CA LEU A 89 -30.01 15.00 -23.05
C LEU A 89 -30.34 14.99 -24.55
N THR A 90 -30.67 13.82 -25.12
CA THR A 90 -30.93 13.68 -26.56
C THR A 90 -32.28 13.02 -26.81
N TRP A 91 -32.29 11.74 -27.13
CA TRP A 91 -33.46 11.04 -27.68
C TRP A 91 -34.44 10.53 -26.60
N ARG A 92 -34.04 10.54 -25.33
CA ARG A 92 -34.90 10.20 -24.18
C ARG A 92 -35.42 11.45 -23.45
N ASP A 93 -35.11 12.65 -23.95
CA ASP A 93 -35.62 13.89 -23.37
C ASP A 93 -37.15 13.99 -23.55
N LYS A 94 -37.87 14.07 -22.43
CA LYS A 94 -39.33 14.25 -22.36
C LYS A 94 -39.74 15.69 -22.02
N GLY A 95 -38.83 16.66 -22.23
CA GLY A 95 -39.01 18.07 -21.86
C GLY A 95 -38.37 18.45 -20.52
N ASN A 96 -37.64 17.52 -19.87
CA ASN A 96 -36.93 17.74 -18.61
C ASN A 96 -35.57 17.02 -18.54
N GLY A 97 -35.03 16.60 -19.69
CA GLY A 97 -33.84 15.77 -19.79
C GLY A 97 -32.60 16.33 -19.10
N GLN A 98 -32.42 17.65 -19.11
CA GLN A 98 -31.36 18.33 -18.37
C GLN A 98 -31.47 18.11 -16.85
N VAL A 99 -32.67 18.19 -16.29
CA VAL A 99 -32.90 18.01 -14.85
C VAL A 99 -32.67 16.55 -14.46
N GLU A 100 -33.13 15.60 -15.27
CA GLU A 100 -32.94 14.17 -15.02
C GLU A 100 -31.47 13.75 -15.18
N ALA A 101 -30.76 14.29 -16.18
CA ALA A 101 -29.32 14.08 -16.34
C ALA A 101 -28.52 14.57 -15.12
N ILE A 102 -28.85 15.76 -14.61
CA ILE A 102 -28.23 16.30 -13.39
C ILE A 102 -28.52 15.40 -12.17
N LYS A 103 -29.73 14.85 -12.05
CA LYS A 103 -30.09 13.92 -10.97
C LYS A 103 -29.28 12.62 -11.05
N GLU A 104 -29.16 12.01 -12.22
CA GLU A 104 -28.38 10.79 -12.41
C GLU A 104 -26.90 11.01 -12.13
N MET A 105 -26.32 12.13 -12.60
CA MET A 105 -24.93 12.49 -12.29
C MET A 105 -24.71 12.69 -10.78
N ARG A 106 -25.62 13.39 -10.10
CA ARG A 106 -25.54 13.58 -8.64
C ARG A 106 -25.67 12.28 -7.87
N LYS A 107 -26.60 11.41 -8.28
CA LYS A 107 -26.80 10.10 -7.67
C LYS A 107 -25.54 9.25 -7.79
N TRP A 108 -24.95 9.19 -8.99
CA TRP A 108 -23.72 8.46 -9.22
C TRP A 108 -22.56 9.00 -8.40
N LEU A 109 -22.42 10.34 -8.30
CA LEU A 109 -21.42 10.97 -7.43
C LEU A 109 -21.61 10.59 -5.96
N ILE A 110 -22.84 10.56 -5.44
CA ILE A 110 -23.09 10.14 -4.04
C ILE A 110 -22.74 8.66 -3.82
N GLU A 111 -22.98 7.81 -4.81
CA GLU A 111 -22.70 6.37 -4.74
C GLU A 111 -21.20 6.04 -4.93
N HIS A 112 -20.42 6.93 -5.57
CA HIS A 112 -19.02 6.67 -5.95
C HIS A 112 -18.00 7.70 -5.41
N GLU A 113 -18.44 8.78 -4.74
CA GLU A 113 -17.57 9.57 -3.88
C GLU A 113 -17.14 8.67 -2.71
N GLU A 114 -15.92 8.16 -2.76
CA GLU A 114 -15.14 7.98 -1.55
C GLU A 114 -15.03 9.37 -0.91
N ALA A 115 -15.94 9.69 0.01
CA ALA A 115 -15.64 10.68 1.03
C ALA A 115 -14.22 10.33 1.53
N PRO A 116 -13.25 11.25 1.49
CA PRO A 116 -11.93 10.93 2.00
C PRO A 116 -12.15 10.40 3.41
N PRO A 117 -11.48 9.30 3.81
CA PRO A 117 -11.58 8.80 5.17
C PRO A 117 -11.46 10.01 6.08
N VAL A 118 -12.37 10.21 7.03
CA VAL A 118 -12.38 11.44 7.85
C VAL A 118 -10.98 11.74 8.43
N ALA A 119 -10.14 10.72 8.60
CA ALA A 119 -8.70 10.81 8.86
C ALA A 119 -7.88 11.63 7.84
N GLU A 120 -8.07 11.49 6.53
CA GLU A 120 -7.36 12.24 5.48
C GLU A 120 -7.78 13.72 5.46
N LEU A 121 -9.07 14.02 5.65
CA LEU A 121 -9.55 15.41 5.79
C LEU A 121 -8.99 16.10 7.04
N ILE A 122 -8.87 15.36 8.16
CA ILE A 122 -8.25 15.86 9.39
C ILE A 122 -6.75 16.12 9.16
N GLN A 123 -6.03 15.23 8.47
CA GLN A 123 -4.60 15.42 8.16
C GLN A 123 -4.36 16.62 7.22
N MET A 124 -5.23 16.83 6.23
CA MET A 124 -5.15 17.99 5.34
C MET A 124 -5.38 19.32 6.08
N ASP A 125 -6.33 19.40 7.03
CA ASP A 125 -6.55 20.60 7.84
C ASP A 125 -5.41 20.86 8.83
N VAL A 126 -4.86 19.81 9.47
CA VAL A 126 -3.69 19.93 10.36
C VAL A 126 -2.46 20.47 9.61
N ASN A 127 -2.19 19.96 8.40
CA ASN A 127 -1.08 20.44 7.58
C ASN A 127 -1.29 21.89 7.09
N ARG A 128 -2.54 22.26 6.77
CA ARG A 128 -2.89 23.63 6.33
C ARG A 128 -2.76 24.66 7.47
N ARG A 129 -3.04 24.27 8.72
CA ARG A 129 -2.82 25.12 9.91
C ARG A 129 -1.36 25.17 10.35
N GLY A 130 -0.59 24.10 10.14
CA GLY A 130 0.86 24.05 10.42
C GLY A 130 1.68 24.94 9.48
N ALA A 131 1.37 24.96 8.18
CA ALA A 131 2.09 25.76 7.19
C ALA A 131 1.95 27.29 7.39
N LYS A 132 0.84 27.75 8.01
CA LYS A 132 0.62 29.17 8.32
C LYS A 132 1.47 29.70 9.49
N ARG A 133 2.00 28.83 10.37
CA ARG A 133 2.84 29.26 11.51
C ARG A 133 4.32 29.41 11.16
N LYS A 134 4.78 28.81 10.05
CA LYS A 134 6.20 28.85 9.64
C LYS A 134 6.59 30.06 8.77
N TRP A 135 5.68 30.99 8.51
CA TRP A 135 5.95 32.19 7.71
C TRP A 135 6.29 33.44 8.54
N ASN A 136 6.37 33.33 9.86
CA ASN A 136 6.73 34.43 10.77
C ASN A 136 7.86 34.03 11.73
N GLU A 137 8.96 33.48 11.18
CA GLU A 137 10.28 33.51 11.83
C GLU A 137 11.29 34.18 10.89
#